data_AF-A0A1X1ZJK4-F1
#
_entry.id   AF-A0A1X1ZJK4-F1
#
_cell.length_a   1.000
_cell.length_b   1.000
_cell.length_c   1.000
_cell.angle_alpha   90.00
_cell.angle_beta   90.00
_cell.angle_gamma   90.00
#
_symmetry.space_group_name_H-M   'P 1'
#
loop_
_entity.id
_entity.type
_entity.pdbx_description
1 polymer ?
#
loop_
_entity_poly.entity_id
_entity_poly.type
_entity_poly.pdbx_seq_one_letter_code
_entity_poly.pdbx_strand_id
1 'polypeptide(L)'
;MSTLSFAQLTAASQAGGASTLSVSTELAPAGGLHATIRPAQRAARSASVAETRLIDGKPTATVLVDDNQSQVHRVESAILQAVRDQHPLLSRVPRMEVSYEGGRLVFTDLELPQRIFDGHFLTGSIDGKPAIAYPAYRLARESTPDNARALLELSPGSLIFGAIDAALGTGQSRFRGVLSGEIIGVLVDGASADSRTVSEAGVSCSRIIRTQVLSFAALRQLRFDCGPAGDEACRVLLAAYALAGLARSNAELSIRANCDLVETGPTTLKLDARDGQFVELTALSIEDADALLEQALVGAYREADITWRGQVLHVTGNTAAYTAAQNGGAPRDTPVAHPPRRFRLPHFIENRLTTSN
;
A
#
# COMPACT_ATOMS: atom_id res chain seq x y z
N MET A 1 8.72 25.39 11.45
CA MET A 1 8.98 24.05 10.88
C MET A 1 8.92 24.17 9.37
N SER A 2 9.76 23.45 8.62
CA SER A 2 9.73 23.44 7.15
C SER A 2 8.89 22.27 6.64
N THR A 3 8.43 22.36 5.41
CA THR A 3 7.86 21.22 4.66
C THR A 3 8.99 20.26 4.25
N LEU A 4 8.62 19.03 3.86
CA LEU A 4 9.58 18.05 3.35
C LEU A 4 10.14 18.52 1.99
N SER A 5 11.44 18.77 1.94
CA SER A 5 12.12 19.16 0.70
C SER A 5 12.49 17.97 -0.18
N PHE A 6 12.68 18.21 -1.48
CA PHE A 6 13.18 17.19 -2.41
C PHE A 6 14.54 16.63 -1.98
N ALA A 7 15.45 17.49 -1.50
CA ALA A 7 16.75 17.05 -0.99
C ALA A 7 16.63 16.09 0.20
N GLN A 8 15.69 16.35 1.13
CA GLN A 8 15.41 15.42 2.24
C GLN A 8 14.82 14.10 1.74
N LEU A 9 13.92 14.13 0.74
CA LEU A 9 13.35 12.94 0.14
C LEU A 9 14.41 12.06 -0.55
N THR A 10 15.33 12.71 -1.29
CA THR A 10 16.48 12.07 -1.92
C THR A 10 17.42 11.45 -0.90
N ALA A 11 17.85 12.22 0.09
CA ALA A 11 18.72 11.72 1.17
C ALA A 11 18.07 10.57 1.95
N ALA A 12 16.75 10.62 2.18
CA ALA A 12 16.02 9.53 2.80
C ALA A 12 16.00 8.26 1.94
N SER A 13 16.01 8.39 0.61
CA SER A 13 15.98 7.25 -0.32
C SER A 13 17.35 6.60 -0.56
N GLN A 14 18.43 7.23 -0.07
CA GLN A 14 19.82 6.74 -0.14
C GLN A 14 20.16 5.73 0.95
N ALA A 15 21.17 4.90 0.70
CA ALA A 15 21.77 4.06 1.73
C ALA A 15 22.27 4.94 2.89
N GLY A 16 21.97 4.54 4.13
CA GLY A 16 22.28 5.38 5.30
C GLY A 16 21.28 6.49 5.58
N GLY A 17 20.30 6.73 4.70
CA GLY A 17 19.23 7.71 4.91
C GLY A 17 18.23 7.33 6.02
N ALA A 18 17.24 8.21 6.21
CA ALA A 18 16.11 8.03 7.13
C ALA A 18 15.42 6.68 6.92
N SER A 19 14.96 6.01 7.98
CA SER A 19 14.26 4.73 7.83
C SER A 19 12.79 4.92 7.46
N THR A 20 12.15 5.95 8.01
CA THR A 20 10.73 6.22 7.89
C THR A 20 10.43 7.71 7.86
N LEU A 21 9.33 8.07 7.20
CA LEU A 21 8.57 9.29 7.45
C LEU A 21 7.28 8.88 8.12
N SER A 22 7.04 9.36 9.34
CA SER A 22 5.78 9.15 10.06
C SER A 22 4.91 10.39 9.97
N VAL A 23 3.61 10.18 9.80
CA VAL A 23 2.58 11.21 9.72
C VAL A 23 1.59 10.93 10.83
N SER A 24 1.29 11.93 11.66
CA SER A 24 0.33 11.80 12.75
C SER A 24 -0.63 12.98 12.80
N THR A 25 -1.92 12.68 12.94
CA THR A 25 -2.99 13.67 13.07
C THR A 25 -3.89 13.27 14.23
N GLU A 26 -4.16 14.22 15.13
CA GLU A 26 -5.22 14.05 16.12
C GLU A 26 -6.58 14.38 15.51
N LEU A 27 -7.57 13.54 15.82
CA LEU A 27 -8.92 13.60 15.30
C LEU A 27 -9.93 13.60 16.46
N ALA A 28 -11.15 14.05 16.17
CA ALA A 28 -12.32 13.91 17.04
C ALA A 28 -13.56 13.55 16.22
N PRO A 29 -14.63 13.02 16.85
CA PRO A 29 -15.92 12.87 16.19
C PRO A 29 -16.45 14.22 15.71
N ALA A 30 -16.92 14.28 14.46
CA ALA A 30 -17.46 15.51 13.87
C ALA A 30 -18.70 16.03 14.62
N GLY A 31 -19.49 15.12 15.21
CA GLY A 31 -20.63 15.45 16.08
C GLY A 31 -20.24 16.02 17.46
N GLY A 32 -18.94 16.15 17.75
CA GLY A 32 -18.41 16.57 19.05
C GLY A 32 -18.08 15.38 19.97
N LEU A 33 -17.38 15.65 21.09
CA LEU A 33 -16.86 14.62 21.98
C LEU A 33 -17.92 13.72 22.64
N HIS A 34 -19.18 14.16 22.64
CA HIS A 34 -20.31 13.38 23.15
C HIS A 34 -20.85 12.35 22.13
N ALA A 35 -20.45 12.44 20.86
CA ALA A 35 -20.92 11.55 19.81
C ALA A 35 -20.14 10.23 19.82
N THR A 36 -20.84 9.14 19.48
CA THR A 36 -20.19 7.84 19.23
C THR A 36 -19.76 7.73 17.77
N ILE A 37 -18.72 6.93 17.53
CA ILE A 37 -18.26 6.56 16.19
C ILE A 37 -18.37 5.05 15.98
N ARG A 38 -18.49 4.63 14.73
CA ARG A 38 -18.43 3.21 14.35
C ARG A 38 -16.97 2.79 14.12
N PRO A 39 -16.42 1.84 14.90
CA PRO A 39 -15.08 1.33 14.66
C PRO A 39 -15.04 0.30 13.52
N ALA A 40 -13.83 -0.16 13.19
CA ALA A 40 -13.65 -1.25 12.25
C ALA A 40 -14.15 -2.58 12.79
N GLN A 41 -14.99 -3.25 12.00
CA GLN A 41 -15.38 -4.63 12.28
C GLN A 41 -14.29 -5.57 11.78
N ARG A 42 -13.55 -6.20 12.70
CA ARG A 42 -12.74 -7.39 12.36
C ARG A 42 -13.66 -8.60 12.31
N ALA A 43 -13.45 -9.50 11.34
CA ALA A 43 -14.19 -10.76 11.22
C ALA A 43 -14.20 -11.46 12.59
N ALA A 44 -15.41 -11.62 13.13
CA ALA A 44 -15.65 -11.89 14.54
C ALA A 44 -14.94 -13.16 15.02
N ARG A 45 -13.91 -12.98 15.84
CA ARG A 45 -13.33 -14.04 16.68
C ARG A 45 -13.23 -13.64 18.16
N SER A 46 -13.63 -12.42 18.50
CA SER A 46 -13.46 -11.85 19.84
C SER A 46 -14.79 -11.28 20.35
N ALA A 47 -15.07 -11.52 21.63
CA ALA A 47 -16.17 -10.89 22.37
C ALA A 47 -15.92 -9.40 22.64
N SER A 48 -14.66 -8.93 22.53
CA SER A 48 -14.27 -7.54 22.73
C SER A 48 -13.65 -6.93 21.46
N VAL A 49 -13.99 -5.68 21.15
CA VAL A 49 -13.32 -4.90 20.10
C VAL A 49 -12.11 -4.11 20.63
N ALA A 50 -11.94 -4.04 21.96
CA ALA A 50 -10.85 -3.28 22.55
C ALA A 50 -9.52 -4.05 22.48
N GLU A 51 -8.46 -3.31 22.19
CA GLU A 51 -7.08 -3.77 22.24
C GLU A 51 -6.25 -2.80 23.09
N THR A 52 -5.32 -3.34 23.88
CA THR A 52 -4.43 -2.52 24.71
C THR A 52 -3.27 -2.03 23.85
N ARG A 53 -3.09 -0.71 23.76
CA ARG A 53 -1.95 -0.06 23.11
C ARG A 53 -1.21 0.82 24.10
N LEU A 54 0.04 1.17 23.80
CA LEU A 54 0.80 2.17 24.55
C LEU A 54 0.45 3.56 24.02
N ILE A 55 -0.27 4.35 24.82
CA ILE A 55 -0.59 5.76 24.54
C ILE A 55 0.16 6.60 25.55
N ASP A 56 1.02 7.50 25.06
CA ASP A 56 1.87 8.37 25.90
C ASP A 56 2.63 7.58 27.00
N GLY A 57 3.13 6.38 26.63
CA GLY A 57 3.89 5.49 27.51
C GLY A 57 3.06 4.64 28.47
N LYS A 58 1.72 4.74 28.43
CA LYS A 58 0.81 4.00 29.32
C LYS A 58 0.02 2.94 28.56
N PRO A 59 -0.16 1.73 29.12
CA PRO A 59 -1.12 0.76 28.59
C PRO A 59 -2.53 1.35 28.65
N THR A 60 -3.21 1.44 27.51
CA THR A 60 -4.51 2.10 27.40
C THR A 60 -5.43 1.30 26.49
N ALA A 61 -6.70 1.20 26.86
CA ALA A 61 -7.71 0.54 26.05
C ALA A 61 -8.03 1.38 24.82
N THR A 62 -7.90 0.77 23.65
CA THR A 62 -8.14 1.41 22.35
C THR A 62 -9.03 0.53 21.50
N VAL A 63 -9.61 1.12 20.46
CA VAL A 63 -10.36 0.41 19.44
C VAL A 63 -9.81 0.78 18.07
N LEU A 64 -9.73 -0.19 17.17
CA LEU A 64 -9.36 0.07 15.78
C LEU A 64 -10.53 0.76 15.09
N VAL A 65 -10.35 2.02 14.74
CA VAL A 65 -11.33 2.79 13.96
C VAL A 65 -11.17 2.50 12.48
N ASP A 66 -9.92 2.35 12.04
CA ASP A 66 -9.60 2.06 10.66
C ASP A 66 -8.26 1.34 10.52
N ASP A 67 -8.25 0.29 9.70
CA ASP A 67 -7.12 -0.62 9.57
C ASP A 67 -6.16 -0.24 8.43
N ASN A 68 -5.03 -0.95 8.40
CA ASN A 68 -3.99 -0.74 7.39
C ASN A 68 -4.45 -0.94 5.96
N GLN A 69 -5.31 -1.93 5.71
CA GLN A 69 -5.79 -2.20 4.36
C GLN A 69 -6.67 -1.05 3.87
N SER A 70 -7.59 -0.58 4.72
CA SER A 70 -8.47 0.56 4.43
C SER A 70 -7.69 1.86 4.21
N GLN A 71 -6.68 2.15 5.04
CA GLN A 71 -5.80 3.32 4.85
C GLN A 71 -5.08 3.28 3.51
N VAL A 72 -4.49 2.13 3.16
CA VAL A 72 -3.78 1.95 1.89
C VAL A 72 -4.73 2.06 0.70
N HIS A 73 -5.89 1.40 0.74
CA HIS A 73 -6.90 1.48 -0.31
C HIS A 73 -7.40 2.91 -0.55
N ARG A 74 -7.50 3.76 0.48
CA ARG A 74 -7.87 5.17 0.29
C ARG A 74 -6.80 5.97 -0.43
N VAL A 75 -5.53 5.65 -0.19
CA VAL A 75 -4.40 6.27 -0.92
C VAL A 75 -4.45 5.87 -2.40
N GLU A 76 -4.67 4.58 -2.68
CA GLU A 76 -4.90 4.09 -4.04
C GLU A 76 -6.09 4.75 -4.72
N SER A 77 -7.21 4.86 -4.00
CA SER A 77 -8.43 5.49 -4.51
C SER A 77 -8.22 6.97 -4.82
N ALA A 78 -7.50 7.70 -3.94
CA ALA A 78 -7.19 9.10 -4.17
C ALA A 78 -6.32 9.32 -5.41
N ILE A 79 -5.34 8.43 -5.64
CA ILE A 79 -4.54 8.44 -6.87
C ILE A 79 -5.42 8.17 -8.08
N LEU A 80 -6.28 7.14 -8.01
CA LEU A 80 -7.13 6.76 -9.12
C LEU A 80 -8.16 7.84 -9.48
N GLN A 81 -8.72 8.52 -8.48
CA GLN A 81 -9.60 9.68 -8.73
C GLN A 81 -8.83 10.80 -9.44
N ALA A 82 -7.62 11.14 -8.98
CA ALA A 82 -6.80 12.13 -9.69
C ALA A 82 -6.46 11.72 -11.13
N VAL A 83 -6.24 10.42 -11.38
CA VAL A 83 -6.05 9.90 -12.75
C VAL A 83 -7.31 10.09 -13.60
N ARG A 84 -8.50 9.79 -13.05
CA ARG A 84 -9.81 9.96 -13.70
C ARG A 84 -10.12 11.43 -13.99
N ASP A 85 -9.72 12.32 -13.08
CA ASP A 85 -9.82 13.78 -13.22
C ASP A 85 -8.72 14.38 -14.13
N GLN A 86 -7.92 13.54 -14.79
CA GLN A 86 -6.88 13.93 -15.75
C GLN A 86 -5.78 14.80 -15.13
N HIS A 87 -5.44 14.56 -13.86
CA HIS A 87 -4.39 15.29 -13.17
C HIS A 87 -3.04 15.20 -13.92
N PRO A 88 -2.36 16.33 -14.21
CA PRO A 88 -1.25 16.38 -15.17
C PRO A 88 -0.05 15.50 -14.81
N LEU A 89 0.17 15.22 -13.52
CA LEU A 89 1.24 14.35 -13.04
C LEU A 89 0.79 12.91 -12.84
N LEU A 90 -0.30 12.68 -12.09
CA LEU A 90 -0.76 11.34 -11.73
C LEU A 90 -1.31 10.58 -12.94
N SER A 91 -1.94 11.24 -13.92
CA SER A 91 -2.36 10.59 -15.17
C SER A 91 -1.18 10.09 -16.01
N ARG A 92 0.06 10.48 -15.70
CA ARG A 92 1.26 9.95 -16.36
C ARG A 92 1.71 8.60 -15.81
N VAL A 93 1.23 8.20 -14.63
CA VAL A 93 1.64 6.98 -13.95
C VAL A 93 1.20 5.76 -14.79
N PRO A 94 2.10 4.82 -15.11
CA PRO A 94 1.74 3.59 -15.79
C PRO A 94 0.76 2.75 -14.98
N ARG A 95 -0.15 2.06 -15.68
CA ARG A 95 -1.11 1.16 -15.05
C ARG A 95 -1.52 0.02 -15.97
N MET A 96 -2.08 -1.03 -15.37
CA MET A 96 -2.79 -2.07 -16.11
C MET A 96 -4.29 -1.87 -15.96
N GLU A 97 -5.03 -2.13 -17.04
CA GLU A 97 -6.49 -2.08 -17.06
C GLU A 97 -7.05 -3.38 -17.61
N VAL A 98 -8.03 -3.94 -16.92
CA VAL A 98 -8.78 -5.09 -17.40
C VAL A 98 -10.21 -4.67 -17.70
N SER A 99 -10.63 -4.90 -18.95
CA SER A 99 -11.95 -4.53 -19.45
C SER A 99 -12.83 -5.74 -19.71
N TYR A 100 -14.10 -5.64 -19.33
CA TYR A 100 -15.17 -6.61 -19.63
C TYR A 100 -16.24 -5.95 -20.48
N GLU A 101 -17.07 -6.77 -21.14
CA GLU A 101 -18.26 -6.31 -21.88
C GLU A 101 -17.98 -5.18 -22.89
N GLY A 102 -16.87 -5.27 -23.61
CA GLY A 102 -16.47 -4.24 -24.58
C GLY A 102 -16.09 -2.90 -23.95
N GLY A 103 -15.64 -2.89 -22.70
CA GLY A 103 -15.17 -1.68 -22.00
C GLY A 103 -16.19 -1.04 -21.07
N ARG A 104 -17.38 -1.64 -20.88
CA ARG A 104 -18.40 -1.11 -19.95
C ARG A 104 -17.98 -1.23 -18.49
N LEU A 105 -17.20 -2.25 -18.17
CA LEU A 105 -16.65 -2.48 -16.85
C LEU A 105 -15.14 -2.55 -16.97
N VAL A 106 -14.44 -1.65 -16.28
CA VAL A 106 -12.98 -1.54 -16.29
C VAL A 106 -12.49 -1.50 -14.86
N PHE A 107 -11.48 -2.33 -14.55
CA PHE A 107 -10.75 -2.29 -13.30
C PHE A 107 -9.28 -2.01 -13.57
N THR A 108 -8.65 -1.29 -12.65
CA THR A 108 -7.21 -1.03 -12.66
C THR A 108 -6.47 -1.91 -11.66
N ASP A 109 -5.15 -1.98 -11.80
CA ASP A 109 -4.24 -2.57 -10.79
C ASP A 109 -4.23 -1.86 -9.44
N LEU A 110 -4.84 -0.67 -9.32
CA LEU A 110 -5.07 0.04 -8.05
C LEU A 110 -6.44 -0.30 -7.42
N GLU A 111 -7.34 -0.95 -8.15
CA GLU A 111 -8.65 -1.37 -7.63
C GLU A 111 -8.68 -2.84 -7.24
N LEU A 112 -7.82 -3.64 -7.86
CA LEU A 112 -7.80 -5.09 -7.66
C LEU A 112 -6.90 -5.48 -6.48
N PRO A 113 -7.35 -6.38 -5.58
CA PRO A 113 -6.64 -6.71 -4.34
C PRO A 113 -5.20 -7.20 -4.53
N GLN A 114 -4.94 -8.00 -5.57
CA GLN A 114 -3.59 -8.50 -5.89
C GLN A 114 -2.94 -7.71 -7.04
N ARG A 115 -3.53 -6.57 -7.43
CA ARG A 115 -3.00 -5.64 -8.45
C ARG A 115 -2.77 -6.37 -9.76
N ILE A 116 -1.59 -6.22 -10.36
CA ILE A 116 -1.24 -6.93 -11.60
C ILE A 116 -1.19 -8.45 -11.44
N PHE A 117 -1.12 -8.98 -10.22
CA PHE A 117 -1.14 -10.42 -9.96
C PHE A 117 -2.55 -10.95 -9.69
N ASP A 118 -3.56 -10.10 -9.83
CA ASP A 118 -4.93 -10.50 -9.62
C ASP A 118 -5.43 -11.45 -10.72
N GLY A 119 -6.33 -12.36 -10.34
CA GLY A 119 -6.92 -13.35 -11.22
C GLY A 119 -7.56 -12.73 -12.47
N HIS A 120 -8.08 -11.50 -12.36
CA HIS A 120 -8.62 -10.76 -13.50
C HIS A 120 -7.58 -10.56 -14.62
N PHE A 121 -6.32 -10.23 -14.28
CA PHE A 121 -5.24 -10.09 -15.26
C PHE A 121 -4.63 -11.44 -15.63
N LEU A 122 -4.43 -12.33 -14.66
CA LEU A 122 -3.80 -13.64 -14.89
C LEU A 122 -4.61 -14.51 -15.85
N THR A 123 -5.94 -14.42 -15.81
CA THR A 123 -6.84 -15.18 -16.68
C THR A 123 -7.23 -14.44 -17.95
N GLY A 124 -6.85 -13.16 -18.06
CA GLY A 124 -7.20 -12.29 -19.18
C GLY A 124 -6.40 -12.59 -20.45
N SER A 125 -6.69 -11.81 -21.49
CA SER A 125 -6.03 -11.91 -22.80
C SER A 125 -5.60 -10.56 -23.35
N ILE A 126 -4.52 -10.55 -24.12
CA ILE A 126 -4.01 -9.40 -24.88
C ILE A 126 -3.84 -9.88 -26.32
N ASP A 127 -4.44 -9.16 -27.28
CA ASP A 127 -4.44 -9.53 -28.70
C ASP A 127 -4.90 -10.98 -28.96
N GLY A 128 -5.91 -11.44 -28.21
CA GLY A 128 -6.47 -12.80 -28.30
C GLY A 128 -5.57 -13.92 -27.72
N LYS A 129 -4.41 -13.59 -27.15
CA LYS A 129 -3.48 -14.53 -26.50
C LYS A 129 -3.55 -14.37 -24.98
N PRO A 130 -3.21 -15.41 -24.19
CA PRO A 130 -3.16 -15.29 -22.74
C PRO A 130 -2.30 -14.10 -22.31
N ALA A 131 -2.82 -13.23 -21.43
CA ALA A 131 -2.13 -12.01 -21.02
C ALA A 131 -0.75 -12.32 -20.43
N ILE A 132 -0.65 -13.38 -19.64
CA ILE A 132 0.61 -13.85 -19.03
C ILE A 132 1.73 -14.19 -20.03
N ALA A 133 1.40 -14.39 -21.32
CA ALA A 133 2.36 -14.62 -22.38
C ALA A 133 2.80 -13.31 -23.10
N TYR A 134 2.18 -12.18 -22.78
CA TYR A 134 2.57 -10.88 -23.32
C TYR A 134 3.92 -10.45 -22.76
N PRO A 135 4.91 -10.06 -23.59
CA PRO A 135 6.28 -9.83 -23.13
C PRO A 135 6.42 -8.87 -21.95
N ALA A 136 5.79 -7.70 -22.00
CA ALA A 136 5.89 -6.70 -20.92
C ALA A 136 5.28 -7.21 -19.60
N TYR A 137 4.12 -7.88 -19.68
CA TYR A 137 3.47 -8.41 -18.48
C TYR A 137 4.24 -9.60 -17.90
N ARG A 138 4.81 -10.46 -18.74
CA ARG A 138 5.72 -11.53 -18.30
C ARG A 138 6.92 -10.96 -17.52
N LEU A 139 7.60 -9.95 -18.07
CA LEU A 139 8.75 -9.32 -17.41
C LEU A 139 8.37 -8.68 -16.07
N ALA A 140 7.21 -8.03 -15.99
CA ALA A 140 6.70 -7.50 -14.74
C ALA A 140 6.38 -8.60 -13.71
N ARG A 141 5.88 -9.75 -14.16
CA ARG A 141 5.65 -10.92 -13.30
C ARG A 141 6.91 -11.61 -12.83
N GLU A 142 7.96 -11.61 -13.63
CA GLU A 142 9.26 -12.18 -13.28
C GLU A 142 10.13 -11.20 -12.48
N SER A 143 9.65 -9.97 -12.26
CA SER A 143 10.37 -8.96 -11.47
C SER A 143 10.57 -9.41 -10.03
N THR A 144 11.71 -9.07 -9.46
CA THR A 144 12.06 -9.34 -8.05
C THR A 144 12.42 -8.03 -7.35
N PRO A 145 12.56 -7.99 -6.01
CA PRO A 145 13.12 -6.82 -5.34
C PRO A 145 14.51 -6.41 -5.88
N ASP A 146 15.32 -7.37 -6.33
CA ASP A 146 16.64 -7.11 -6.91
C ASP A 146 16.60 -6.71 -8.41
N ASN A 147 15.44 -6.79 -9.06
CA ASN A 147 15.21 -6.28 -10.40
C ASN A 147 13.72 -5.97 -10.62
N ALA A 148 13.32 -4.76 -10.24
CA ALA A 148 11.94 -4.30 -10.21
C ALA A 148 11.57 -3.34 -11.35
N ARG A 149 12.47 -3.13 -12.34
CA ARG A 149 12.28 -2.12 -13.40
C ARG A 149 11.02 -2.37 -14.22
N ALA A 150 10.82 -3.59 -14.70
CA ALA A 150 9.64 -3.92 -15.50
C ALA A 150 8.33 -3.70 -14.72
N LEU A 151 8.34 -3.99 -13.41
CA LEU A 151 7.19 -3.69 -12.55
C LEU A 151 7.01 -2.19 -12.31
N LEU A 152 8.09 -1.41 -12.17
CA LEU A 152 8.03 0.06 -12.07
C LEU A 152 7.46 0.70 -13.34
N GLU A 153 7.78 0.17 -14.51
CA GLU A 153 7.31 0.73 -15.79
C GLU A 153 5.87 0.33 -16.14
N LEU A 154 5.33 -0.71 -15.48
CA LEU A 154 4.00 -1.26 -15.74
C LEU A 154 2.96 -0.99 -14.64
N SER A 155 3.37 -1.10 -13.36
CA SER A 155 2.54 -0.92 -12.17
C SER A 155 3.35 -0.45 -10.96
N PRO A 156 3.63 0.87 -10.86
CA PRO A 156 4.30 1.44 -9.70
C PRO A 156 3.54 1.19 -8.39
N GLY A 157 2.20 1.14 -8.46
CA GLY A 157 1.34 0.84 -7.31
C GLY A 157 1.67 -0.50 -6.65
N SER A 158 2.06 -1.51 -7.44
CA SER A 158 2.47 -2.82 -6.93
C SER A 158 3.73 -2.77 -6.05
N LEU A 159 4.63 -1.83 -6.32
CA LEU A 159 5.83 -1.60 -5.51
C LEU A 159 5.54 -0.78 -4.25
N ILE A 160 4.55 0.12 -4.28
CA ILE A 160 4.22 0.99 -3.14
C ILE A 160 3.32 0.30 -2.13
N PHE A 161 2.25 -0.31 -2.60
CA PHE A 161 1.18 -0.80 -1.73
C PHE A 161 1.29 -2.31 -1.47
N GLY A 162 2.28 -2.96 -2.08
CA GLY A 162 2.57 -4.37 -1.94
C GLY A 162 1.76 -5.24 -2.88
N ALA A 163 2.40 -6.31 -3.33
CA ALA A 163 1.84 -7.23 -4.32
C ALA A 163 2.50 -8.61 -4.16
N ILE A 164 1.74 -9.67 -4.36
CA ILE A 164 2.24 -11.05 -4.31
C ILE A 164 1.70 -11.84 -5.50
N ASP A 165 2.59 -12.43 -6.30
CA ASP A 165 2.18 -13.40 -7.31
C ASP A 165 1.98 -14.78 -6.68
N ALA A 166 0.81 -14.97 -6.07
CA ALA A 166 0.45 -16.24 -5.45
C ALA A 166 0.33 -17.40 -6.45
N ALA A 167 0.15 -17.11 -7.75
CA ALA A 167 -0.05 -18.11 -8.78
C ALA A 167 1.25 -18.83 -9.20
N LEU A 168 2.43 -18.21 -8.99
CA LEU A 168 3.73 -18.81 -9.35
C LEU A 168 4.21 -19.91 -8.39
N GLY A 169 3.59 -20.09 -7.21
CA GLY A 169 3.93 -21.19 -6.31
C GLY A 169 5.32 -21.07 -5.68
N THR A 170 6.38 -21.60 -6.29
CA THR A 170 7.78 -21.45 -5.85
C THR A 170 8.49 -20.41 -6.69
N GLY A 171 9.19 -19.45 -6.07
CA GLY A 171 9.79 -18.32 -6.79
C GLY A 171 8.82 -17.14 -7.00
N GLN A 172 7.78 -17.04 -6.16
CA GLN A 172 6.80 -15.96 -6.22
C GLN A 172 7.46 -14.60 -6.05
N SER A 173 7.12 -13.68 -6.95
CA SER A 173 7.44 -12.27 -6.77
C SER A 173 6.61 -11.71 -5.62
N ARG A 174 7.30 -11.23 -4.59
CA ARG A 174 6.70 -10.67 -3.39
C ARG A 174 7.30 -9.31 -3.11
N PHE A 175 6.45 -8.29 -3.19
CA PHE A 175 6.81 -6.92 -2.89
C PHE A 175 6.11 -6.50 -1.60
N ARG A 176 6.91 -6.11 -0.61
CA ARG A 176 6.40 -5.55 0.64
C ARG A 176 5.89 -4.14 0.37
N GLY A 177 4.67 -3.82 0.80
CA GLY A 177 4.17 -2.44 0.79
C GLY A 177 5.05 -1.52 1.65
N VAL A 178 5.29 -0.31 1.14
CA VAL A 178 6.12 0.71 1.80
C VAL A 178 5.29 1.70 2.60
N LEU A 179 3.97 1.74 2.38
CA LEU A 179 3.03 2.54 3.15
C LEU A 179 2.27 1.66 4.14
N SER A 180 2.11 2.17 5.36
CA SER A 180 1.21 1.59 6.35
C SER A 180 0.49 2.69 7.13
N GLY A 181 -0.68 2.42 7.67
CA GLY A 181 -1.33 3.36 8.58
C GLY A 181 -2.54 2.79 9.29
N GLU A 182 -2.99 3.43 10.34
CA GLU A 182 -4.21 3.05 11.08
C GLU A 182 -4.85 4.31 11.67
N ILE A 183 -6.15 4.21 12.00
CA ILE A 183 -6.81 5.12 12.92
C ILE A 183 -7.24 4.33 14.14
N ILE A 184 -6.86 4.81 15.32
CA ILE A 184 -7.26 4.24 16.59
C ILE A 184 -8.06 5.26 17.40
N GLY A 185 -9.04 4.77 18.15
CA GLY A 185 -9.76 5.54 19.16
C GLY A 185 -9.32 5.10 20.55
N VAL A 186 -8.91 6.04 21.39
CA VAL A 186 -8.70 5.82 22.83
C VAL A 186 -10.07 5.82 23.49
N LEU A 187 -10.44 4.71 24.13
CA LEU A 187 -11.76 4.58 24.75
C LEU A 187 -11.87 5.50 25.98
N VAL A 188 -13.07 6.02 26.24
CA VAL A 188 -13.37 6.67 27.52
C VAL A 188 -13.43 5.63 28.65
N ASP A 189 -13.07 6.04 29.87
CA ASP A 189 -13.13 5.14 31.03
C ASP A 189 -14.55 4.61 31.25
N GLY A 190 -14.66 3.30 31.44
CA GLY A 190 -15.95 2.62 31.60
C GLY A 190 -16.73 2.37 30.31
N ALA A 191 -16.19 2.71 29.13
CA ALA A 191 -16.80 2.35 27.85
C ALA A 191 -16.95 0.82 27.72
N SER A 192 -18.11 0.38 27.23
CA SER A 192 -18.28 -1.01 26.84
C SER A 192 -17.40 -1.33 25.63
N ALA A 193 -16.57 -2.36 25.78
CA ALA A 193 -15.77 -2.92 24.69
C ALA A 193 -16.43 -4.17 24.07
N ASP A 194 -17.60 -4.57 24.56
CA ASP A 194 -18.34 -5.73 24.06
C ASP A 194 -18.69 -5.55 22.57
N SER A 195 -18.31 -6.52 21.75
CA SER A 195 -18.37 -6.40 20.30
C SER A 195 -19.80 -6.25 19.77
N ARG A 196 -20.78 -6.85 20.45
CA ARG A 196 -22.20 -6.67 20.12
C ARG A 196 -22.66 -5.24 20.44
N THR A 197 -22.40 -4.78 21.66
CA THR A 197 -22.75 -3.42 22.10
C THR A 197 -22.16 -2.37 21.17
N VAL A 198 -20.87 -2.51 20.82
CA VAL A 198 -20.17 -1.61 19.91
C VAL A 198 -20.72 -1.70 18.48
N SER A 199 -21.06 -2.91 18.02
CA SER A 199 -21.67 -3.09 16.70
C SER A 199 -23.08 -2.51 16.60
N GLU A 200 -23.78 -2.28 17.71
CA GLU A 200 -25.11 -1.66 17.75
C GLU A 200 -24.99 -0.13 17.96
N ALA A 201 -24.30 0.32 19.00
CA ALA A 201 -24.28 1.71 19.48
C ALA A 201 -23.01 2.53 19.13
N GLY A 202 -21.95 1.89 18.62
CA GLY A 202 -20.64 2.52 18.41
C GLY A 202 -19.83 2.64 19.71
N VAL A 203 -18.79 3.48 19.68
CA VAL A 203 -17.88 3.75 20.80
C VAL A 203 -17.69 5.24 21.00
N SER A 204 -17.57 5.67 22.25
CA SER A 204 -17.09 7.03 22.58
C SER A 204 -15.59 6.97 22.84
N CYS A 205 -14.87 7.93 22.24
CA CYS A 205 -13.42 8.02 22.34
C CYS A 205 -13.01 9.35 22.97
N SER A 206 -12.07 9.32 23.90
CA SER A 206 -11.46 10.52 24.50
C SER A 206 -10.46 11.18 23.55
N ARG A 207 -9.85 10.40 22.65
CA ARG A 207 -8.87 10.83 21.66
C ARG A 207 -8.92 9.90 20.44
N ILE A 208 -8.77 10.42 19.24
CA ILE A 208 -8.64 9.61 18.02
C ILE A 208 -7.34 10.01 17.33
N ILE A 209 -6.56 9.03 16.89
CA ILE A 209 -5.23 9.25 16.33
C ILE A 209 -5.14 8.53 15.00
N ARG A 210 -4.88 9.28 13.92
CA ARG A 210 -4.44 8.73 12.64
C ARG A 210 -2.92 8.71 12.64
N THR A 211 -2.34 7.54 12.34
CA THR A 211 -0.90 7.37 12.17
C THR A 211 -0.62 6.66 10.86
N GLN A 212 0.26 7.22 10.04
CA GLN A 212 0.71 6.63 8.80
C GLN A 212 2.25 6.67 8.73
N VAL A 213 2.84 5.73 8.00
CA VAL A 213 4.29 5.58 7.87
C VAL A 213 4.63 5.24 6.43
N LEU A 214 5.53 6.02 5.83
CA LEU A 214 6.23 5.68 4.60
C LEU A 214 7.62 5.13 4.94
N SER A 215 7.93 3.91 4.50
CA SER A 215 9.18 3.22 4.79
C SER A 215 10.21 3.37 3.66
N PHE A 216 11.17 4.27 3.84
CA PHE A 216 12.33 4.36 2.97
C PHE A 216 13.23 3.12 3.08
N ALA A 217 13.29 2.49 4.25
CA ALA A 217 14.00 1.23 4.43
C ALA A 217 13.47 0.11 3.52
N ALA A 218 12.15 0.05 3.32
CA ALA A 218 11.52 -0.88 2.39
C ALA A 218 11.82 -0.50 0.93
N LEU A 219 11.70 0.79 0.57
CA LEU A 219 12.07 1.27 -0.77
C LEU A 219 13.52 0.92 -1.13
N ARG A 220 14.45 1.01 -0.18
CA ARG A 220 15.87 0.65 -0.36
C ARG A 220 16.13 -0.84 -0.58
N GLN A 221 15.14 -1.71 -0.41
CA GLN A 221 15.24 -3.11 -0.83
C GLN A 221 15.04 -3.29 -2.33
N LEU A 222 14.57 -2.25 -3.04
CA LEU A 222 14.32 -2.30 -4.48
C LEU A 222 15.56 -1.89 -5.29
N ARG A 223 15.81 -2.62 -6.36
CA ARG A 223 16.81 -2.35 -7.40
C ARG A 223 16.12 -2.35 -8.76
N PHE A 224 16.66 -1.60 -9.70
CA PHE A 224 16.03 -1.37 -11.01
C PHE A 224 17.01 -1.60 -12.16
N ASP A 225 18.20 -2.14 -11.87
CA ASP A 225 19.25 -2.37 -12.85
C ASP A 225 19.64 -1.09 -13.63
N CYS A 226 19.59 0.06 -12.95
CA CYS A 226 19.88 1.38 -13.52
C CYS A 226 21.17 2.01 -12.96
N GLY A 227 22.01 1.21 -12.31
CA GLY A 227 23.15 1.69 -11.52
C GLY A 227 22.74 2.44 -10.25
N PRO A 228 23.69 2.85 -9.40
CA PRO A 228 23.37 3.42 -8.07
C PRO A 228 22.50 4.68 -8.11
N ALA A 229 22.82 5.63 -9.01
CA ALA A 229 22.09 6.89 -9.15
C ALA A 229 20.69 6.69 -9.76
N GLY A 230 20.58 5.84 -10.79
CA GLY A 230 19.29 5.51 -11.39
C GLY A 230 18.37 4.77 -10.43
N ASP A 231 18.90 3.79 -9.69
CA ASP A 231 18.13 3.06 -8.68
C ASP A 231 17.65 3.99 -7.55
N GLU A 232 18.46 4.98 -7.16
CA GLU A 232 18.06 6.01 -6.21
C GLU A 232 16.92 6.87 -6.76
N ALA A 233 17.04 7.36 -7.99
CA ALA A 233 16.01 8.16 -8.63
C ALA A 233 14.68 7.41 -8.73
N CYS A 234 14.70 6.11 -9.04
CA CYS A 234 13.52 5.24 -9.04
C CYS A 234 12.88 5.14 -7.64
N ARG A 235 13.66 5.02 -6.57
CA ARG A 235 13.13 5.01 -5.19
C ARG A 235 12.54 6.36 -4.78
N VAL A 236 13.17 7.46 -5.18
CA VAL A 236 12.65 8.82 -4.95
C VAL A 236 11.32 9.02 -5.68
N LEU A 237 11.23 8.57 -6.94
CA LEU A 237 9.99 8.61 -7.72
C LEU A 237 8.85 7.83 -7.04
N LEU A 238 9.15 6.61 -6.57
CA LEU A 238 8.20 5.80 -5.81
C LEU A 238 7.77 6.49 -4.51
N ALA A 239 8.71 7.07 -3.75
CA ALA A 239 8.40 7.80 -2.52
C ALA A 239 7.50 9.02 -2.79
N ALA A 240 7.82 9.81 -3.81
CA ALA A 240 7.04 10.98 -4.20
C ALA A 240 5.64 10.60 -4.68
N TYR A 241 5.52 9.51 -5.46
CA TYR A 241 4.23 8.97 -5.89
C TYR A 241 3.36 8.54 -4.70
N ALA A 242 3.94 7.85 -3.72
CA ALA A 242 3.24 7.48 -2.49
C ALA A 242 2.78 8.72 -1.69
N LEU A 243 3.63 9.74 -1.59
CA LEU A 243 3.29 11.01 -0.92
C LEU A 243 2.19 11.79 -1.62
N ALA A 244 2.19 11.82 -2.96
CA ALA A 244 1.15 12.47 -3.76
C ALA A 244 -0.23 11.84 -3.53
N GLY A 245 -0.29 10.52 -3.40
CA GLY A 245 -1.52 9.83 -3.00
C GLY A 245 -1.89 10.07 -1.54
N LEU A 246 -0.91 10.02 -0.64
CA LEU A 246 -1.11 10.19 0.80
C LEU A 246 -1.67 11.57 1.14
N ALA A 247 -1.10 12.63 0.56
CA ALA A 247 -1.56 14.00 0.78
C ALA A 247 -3.02 14.18 0.35
N ARG A 248 -3.40 13.65 -0.81
CA ARG A 248 -4.79 13.66 -1.31
C ARG A 248 -5.73 12.84 -0.44
N SER A 249 -5.32 11.62 -0.06
CA SER A 249 -6.13 10.79 0.83
C SER A 249 -6.32 11.41 2.21
N ASN A 250 -5.37 12.22 2.69
CA ASN A 250 -5.48 12.86 3.98
C ASN A 250 -6.33 14.13 3.96
N ALA A 251 -6.42 14.79 2.79
CA ALA A 251 -7.30 15.94 2.58
C ALA A 251 -8.80 15.58 2.65
N GLU A 252 -9.15 14.31 2.41
CA GLU A 252 -10.53 13.81 2.41
C GLU A 252 -10.77 12.81 3.56
N LEU A 253 -11.34 13.27 4.67
CA LEU A 253 -11.52 12.46 5.89
C LEU A 253 -12.78 11.56 5.87
N SER A 254 -13.01 10.87 4.75
CA SER A 254 -14.13 9.93 4.58
C SER A 254 -13.69 8.50 4.92
N ILE A 255 -14.02 8.01 6.11
CA ILE A 255 -13.55 6.71 6.61
C ILE A 255 -14.56 5.59 6.35
N ARG A 256 -15.76 5.70 6.93
CA ARG A 256 -16.85 4.72 6.84
C ARG A 256 -18.16 5.34 7.34
N ALA A 257 -19.29 4.69 7.02
CA ALA A 257 -20.59 5.12 7.53
C ALA A 257 -20.60 5.22 9.07
N ASN A 258 -21.17 6.32 9.58
CA ASN A 258 -21.27 6.64 11.02
C ASN A 258 -19.90 6.78 11.72
N CYS A 259 -18.88 7.26 11.00
CA CYS A 259 -17.55 7.56 11.53
C CYS A 259 -17.01 8.86 10.90
N ASP A 260 -17.81 9.92 10.99
CA ASP A 260 -17.42 11.24 10.53
C ASP A 260 -16.49 11.87 11.57
N LEU A 261 -15.30 12.25 11.13
CA LEU A 261 -14.23 12.77 11.98
C LEU A 261 -13.83 14.18 11.53
N VAL A 262 -13.17 14.91 12.42
CA VAL A 262 -12.54 16.21 12.15
C VAL A 262 -11.15 16.24 12.75
N GLU A 263 -10.23 16.99 12.14
CA GLU A 263 -8.89 17.22 12.70
C GLU A 263 -8.96 18.17 13.90
N THR A 264 -8.37 17.79 15.03
CA THR A 264 -8.33 18.63 16.24
C THR A 264 -7.07 19.49 16.35
N GLY A 265 -6.08 19.22 15.51
CA GLY A 265 -4.79 19.91 15.49
C GLY A 265 -4.05 19.67 14.18
N PRO A 266 -2.91 20.35 13.98
CA PRO A 266 -2.13 20.22 12.75
C PRO A 266 -1.58 18.80 12.60
N THR A 267 -1.60 18.29 11.37
CA THR A 267 -0.87 17.07 11.02
C THR A 267 0.64 17.32 11.17
N THR A 268 1.32 16.41 11.85
CA THR A 268 2.77 16.49 12.10
C THR A 268 3.51 15.38 11.35
N LEU A 269 4.65 15.73 10.77
CA LEU A 269 5.54 14.79 10.08
C LEU A 269 6.83 14.65 10.89
N LYS A 270 7.32 13.42 11.03
CA LYS A 270 8.63 13.13 11.60
C LYS A 270 9.44 12.27 10.66
N LEU A 271 10.54 12.83 10.17
CA LEU A 271 11.53 12.12 9.38
C LEU A 271 12.58 11.53 10.33
N ASP A 272 12.77 10.21 10.28
CA ASP A 272 13.76 9.50 11.10
C ASP A 272 15.18 9.99 10.78
N ALA A 273 15.84 10.63 11.75
CA ALA A 273 17.21 11.10 11.63
C ALA A 273 18.23 10.13 12.25
N ARG A 274 17.79 8.90 12.61
CA ARG A 274 18.53 7.83 13.29
C ARG A 274 18.87 8.14 14.74
N ASP A 275 19.29 7.10 15.47
CA ASP A 275 19.76 7.18 16.86
C ASP A 275 18.77 7.87 17.82
N GLY A 276 17.47 7.65 17.57
CA GLY A 276 16.39 8.26 18.34
C GLY A 276 16.10 9.73 18.02
N GLN A 277 16.79 10.31 17.03
CA GLN A 277 16.59 11.67 16.55
C GLN A 277 15.57 11.71 15.42
N PHE A 278 14.87 12.84 15.29
CA PHE A 278 13.93 13.08 14.20
C PHE A 278 13.93 14.55 13.79
N VAL A 279 13.66 14.79 12.51
CA VAL A 279 13.36 16.12 11.99
C VAL A 279 11.84 16.29 11.98
N GLU A 280 11.34 17.26 12.74
CA GLU A 280 9.93 17.65 12.70
C GLU A 280 9.63 18.53 11.49
N LEU A 281 8.61 18.15 10.74
CA LEU A 281 8.17 18.79 9.51
C LEU A 281 6.67 19.11 9.62
N THR A 282 6.24 20.13 8.88
CA THR A 282 4.82 20.46 8.75
C THR A 282 4.09 19.45 7.88
N ALA A 283 2.75 19.44 7.96
CA ALA A 283 1.89 18.73 7.01
C ALA A 283 2.31 18.98 5.56
N LEU A 284 2.30 17.93 4.74
CA LEU A 284 2.56 18.01 3.32
C LEU A 284 1.26 18.38 2.61
N SER A 285 1.21 19.52 1.91
CA SER A 285 0.05 19.88 1.08
C SER A 285 0.00 19.04 -0.21
N ILE A 286 -1.13 19.07 -0.92
CA ILE A 286 -1.25 18.41 -2.22
C ILE A 286 -0.26 19.02 -3.22
N GLU A 287 -0.13 20.34 -3.22
CA GLU A 287 0.76 21.10 -4.10
C GLU A 287 2.24 20.79 -3.83
N ASP A 288 2.64 20.71 -2.55
CA ASP A 288 4.00 20.32 -2.17
C ASP A 288 4.30 18.88 -2.60
N ALA A 289 3.34 17.96 -2.45
CA ALA A 289 3.50 16.57 -2.87
C ALA A 289 3.63 16.45 -4.39
N ASP A 290 2.89 17.27 -5.14
CA ASP A 290 2.97 17.33 -6.60
C ASP A 290 4.30 17.91 -7.07
N ALA A 291 4.80 18.95 -6.41
CA ALA A 291 6.12 19.51 -6.70
C ALA A 291 7.26 18.49 -6.44
N LEU A 292 7.12 17.65 -5.41
CA LEU A 292 8.04 16.52 -5.18
C LEU A 292 7.94 15.47 -6.29
N LEU A 293 6.73 15.12 -6.73
CA LEU A 293 6.50 14.14 -7.79
C LEU A 293 7.04 14.63 -9.14
N GLU A 294 6.84 15.90 -9.48
CA GLU A 294 7.37 16.50 -10.71
C GLU A 294 8.90 16.47 -10.75
N GLN A 295 9.56 16.87 -9.66
CA GLN A 295 11.02 16.80 -9.55
C GLN A 295 11.53 15.35 -9.63
N ALA A 296 10.81 14.41 -9.01
CA ALA A 296 11.17 13.00 -9.06
C ALA A 296 11.02 12.39 -10.46
N LEU A 297 10.01 12.80 -11.23
CA LEU A 297 9.83 12.41 -12.63
C LEU A 297 11.01 12.88 -13.49
N VAL A 298 11.46 14.13 -13.31
CA VAL A 298 12.63 14.68 -14.01
C VAL A 298 13.90 13.91 -13.63
N GLY A 299 14.09 13.64 -12.33
CA GLY A 299 15.24 12.89 -11.84
C GLY A 299 15.28 11.45 -12.37
N ALA A 300 14.16 10.74 -12.35
CA ALA A 300 14.08 9.36 -12.83
C ALA A 300 14.28 9.25 -14.35
N TYR A 301 13.80 10.23 -15.12
CA TYR A 301 14.13 10.30 -16.54
C TYR A 301 15.64 10.49 -16.77
N ARG A 302 16.25 11.45 -16.07
CA ARG A 302 17.67 11.79 -16.26
C ARG A 302 18.61 10.66 -15.86
N GLU A 303 18.36 10.01 -14.72
CA GLU A 303 19.29 9.05 -14.12
C GLU A 303 19.00 7.59 -14.51
N ALA A 304 17.78 7.26 -14.92
CA ALA A 304 17.35 5.88 -15.15
C ALA A 304 16.59 5.65 -16.47
N ASP A 305 16.37 6.70 -17.28
CA ASP A 305 15.53 6.68 -18.49
C ASP A 305 14.10 6.17 -18.20
N ILE A 306 13.60 6.40 -16.98
CA ILE A 306 12.22 6.06 -16.62
C ILE A 306 11.30 7.16 -17.14
N THR A 307 10.37 6.76 -18.00
CA THR A 307 9.46 7.70 -18.64
C THR A 307 8.00 7.32 -18.38
N TRP A 308 7.37 8.04 -17.45
CA TRP A 308 5.93 7.96 -17.21
C TRP A 308 5.20 8.96 -18.10
N ARG A 309 4.41 8.44 -19.06
CA ARG A 309 3.62 9.22 -20.06
C ARG A 309 2.14 8.81 -20.11
N GLY A 310 1.66 8.08 -19.11
CA GLY A 310 0.29 7.59 -19.04
C GLY A 310 0.07 6.32 -19.86
N GLN A 311 1.13 5.53 -20.06
CA GLN A 311 1.00 4.25 -20.74
C GLN A 311 0.07 3.31 -19.96
N VAL A 312 -0.88 2.70 -20.67
CA VAL A 312 -1.84 1.74 -20.11
C VAL A 312 -1.70 0.42 -20.87
N LEU A 313 -1.48 -0.67 -20.16
CA LEU A 313 -1.57 -2.01 -20.74
C LEU A 313 -3.01 -2.52 -20.57
N HIS A 314 -3.75 -2.57 -21.67
CA HIS A 314 -5.12 -3.05 -21.69
C HIS A 314 -5.18 -4.58 -21.81
N VAL A 315 -5.99 -5.20 -20.96
CA VAL A 315 -6.27 -6.63 -20.90
C VAL A 315 -7.75 -6.86 -21.12
N THR A 316 -8.10 -7.74 -22.04
CA THR A 316 -9.48 -8.23 -22.17
C THR A 316 -9.73 -9.28 -21.10
N GLY A 317 -10.65 -8.99 -20.18
CA GLY A 317 -11.00 -9.86 -19.08
C GLY A 317 -11.70 -11.14 -19.53
N ASN A 318 -11.48 -12.23 -18.79
CA ASN A 318 -12.16 -13.50 -19.03
C ASN A 318 -13.54 -13.50 -18.35
N THR A 319 -14.60 -13.28 -19.14
CA THR A 319 -15.98 -13.20 -18.63
C THR A 319 -16.40 -14.47 -17.90
N ALA A 320 -15.99 -15.66 -18.36
CA ALA A 320 -16.35 -16.91 -17.69
C ALA A 320 -15.72 -17.01 -16.29
N ALA A 321 -14.44 -16.64 -16.16
CA ALA A 321 -13.75 -16.60 -14.87
C ALA A 321 -14.37 -15.55 -13.92
N TYR A 322 -14.75 -14.38 -14.46
CA TYR A 322 -15.42 -13.32 -13.71
C TYR A 322 -16.76 -13.79 -13.14
N THR A 323 -17.63 -14.37 -13.98
CA THR A 323 -18.93 -14.90 -13.56
C THR A 323 -18.78 -16.04 -12.55
N ALA A 324 -17.79 -16.92 -12.73
CA ALA A 324 -17.52 -18.00 -11.78
C ALA A 324 -17.12 -17.47 -10.40
N ALA A 325 -16.29 -16.42 -10.34
CA ALA A 325 -15.88 -15.79 -9.08
C ALA A 325 -17.07 -15.11 -8.36
N GLN A 326 -17.97 -14.43 -9.08
CA GLN A 326 -19.16 -13.82 -8.51
C GLN A 326 -20.12 -14.84 -7.87
N ASN A 327 -20.21 -16.04 -8.45
CA ASN A 327 -21.10 -17.10 -7.99
C ASN A 327 -20.50 -17.97 -6.87
N GLY A 328 -19.41 -17.54 -6.22
CA GLY A 328 -18.75 -18.26 -5.13
C GLY A 328 -17.80 -19.38 -5.57
N GLY A 329 -17.50 -19.48 -6.86
CA GLY A 329 -16.70 -20.54 -7.46
C GLY A 329 -17.43 -21.89 -7.52
N ALA A 330 -16.90 -22.83 -8.32
CA ALA A 330 -17.29 -24.23 -8.16
C ALA A 330 -16.88 -24.70 -6.75
N PRO A 331 -17.64 -25.58 -6.08
CA PRO A 331 -17.21 -26.22 -4.85
C PRO A 331 -15.79 -26.75 -5.04
N ARG A 332 -14.86 -26.36 -4.17
CA ARG A 332 -13.55 -27.03 -4.12
C ARG A 332 -13.82 -28.45 -3.61
N ASP A 333 -13.96 -29.40 -4.53
CA ASP A 333 -13.93 -30.81 -4.17
C ASP A 333 -12.59 -31.09 -3.48
N THR A 334 -12.71 -31.49 -2.20
CA THR A 334 -11.69 -31.98 -1.27
C THR A 334 -10.37 -31.18 -1.17
N PRO A 335 -9.97 -30.73 0.05
CA PRO A 335 -8.63 -30.22 0.24
C PRO A 335 -7.61 -31.32 -0.10
N VAL A 336 -6.83 -31.13 -1.17
CA VAL A 336 -5.68 -31.98 -1.47
C VAL A 336 -4.71 -31.83 -0.30
N ALA A 337 -4.68 -32.84 0.57
CA ALA A 337 -3.70 -32.93 1.64
C ALA A 337 -2.31 -32.98 0.99
N HIS A 338 -1.60 -31.86 0.98
CA HIS A 338 -0.19 -31.88 0.62
C HIS A 338 0.56 -32.68 1.70
N PRO A 339 1.29 -33.74 1.33
CA PRO A 339 2.13 -34.45 2.29
C PRO A 339 3.12 -33.44 2.90
N PRO A 340 3.45 -33.55 4.20
CA PRO A 340 4.37 -32.64 4.84
C PRO A 340 5.68 -32.61 4.04
N ARG A 341 6.03 -31.42 3.54
CA ARG A 341 7.28 -31.21 2.80
C ARG A 341 8.43 -31.59 3.73
N ARG A 342 9.13 -32.69 3.44
CA ARG A 342 10.40 -33.00 4.09
C ARG A 342 11.35 -31.84 3.79
N PHE A 343 11.81 -31.17 4.84
CA PHE A 343 12.84 -30.15 4.74
C PHE A 343 14.11 -30.82 4.19
N ARG A 344 14.40 -30.63 2.90
CA ARG A 344 15.73 -30.97 2.36
C ARG A 344 16.65 -29.81 2.67
N LEU A 345 17.78 -30.09 3.33
CA LEU A 345 18.82 -29.11 3.53
C LEU A 345 19.34 -28.64 2.16
N PRO A 346 19.72 -27.35 2.01
CA PRO A 346 20.40 -26.89 0.82
C PRO A 346 21.64 -27.74 0.52
N HIS A 347 21.90 -28.00 -0.76
CA HIS A 347 22.92 -28.94 -1.24
C HIS A 347 24.35 -28.67 -0.69
N PHE A 348 24.65 -27.43 -0.30
CA PHE A 348 25.92 -27.02 0.30
C PHE A 348 26.09 -27.42 1.78
N ILE A 349 25.01 -27.80 2.48
CA ILE A 349 25.06 -28.35 3.84
C ILE A 349 25.27 -29.87 3.79
N GLU A 350 24.68 -30.56 2.81
CA GLU A 350 24.86 -32.02 2.62
C GLU A 350 26.33 -32.39 2.40
N ASN A 351 27.07 -31.58 1.64
CA ASN A 351 28.50 -31.83 1.37
C ASN A 351 29.44 -31.60 2.56
N ARG A 352 29.03 -30.88 3.62
CA ARG A 352 29.86 -30.72 4.84
C ARG A 352 29.71 -31.87 5.82
N LEU A 353 28.63 -32.65 5.74
CA LEU A 353 28.38 -33.80 6.61
C LEU A 353 29.04 -35.09 6.07
N THR A 354 29.48 -35.10 4.82
CA THR A 354 30.13 -36.24 4.18
C THR A 354 31.66 -36.12 4.14
N THR A 355 32.23 -34.98 4.52
CA THR A 355 33.69 -34.79 4.67
C THR A 355 34.07 -34.74 6.14
N SER A 356 33.92 -35.87 6.82
CA SER A 356 34.63 -36.14 8.07
C SER A 356 34.90 -37.65 8.14
N ASN A 357 36.04 -38.03 7.58
CA ASN A 357 36.92 -39.10 8.04
C ASN A 357 38.33 -38.84 7.50
#